data_AF-Q5LHJ7-F1
#
_entry.id   AF-Q5LHJ7-F1
#
_cell.length_a   1.000
_cell.length_b   1.000
_cell.length_c   1.000
_cell.angle_alpha   90.00
_cell.angle_beta   90.00
_cell.angle_gamma   90.00
#
_symmetry.space_group_name_H-M   'P 1'
#
loop_
_entity.id
_entity.type
_entity.pdbx_description
1 polymer ?
#
loop_
_entity_poly.entity_id
_entity_poly.type
_entity_poly.pdbx_seq_one_letter_code
_entity_poly.pdbx_strand_id
1 'polypeptide(L)' 'MRKRDKKCNKATPDEPKRERRMSILLSEDEQQIVDRYLDKYKITNKSRWLRETILMFIHKNMEEDYPTLFGEHDMRR' A
#
# COMPACT_ATOMS: atom_id res chain seq x y z
N MET A 1 -5.66 30.14 13.98
CA MET A 1 -5.66 28.66 13.80
C MET A 1 -4.22 28.23 13.51
N ARG A 2 -3.55 27.53 14.43
CA ARG A 2 -2.14 27.11 14.27
C ARG A 2 -2.05 26.05 13.16
N LYS A 3 -1.39 26.36 12.04
CA LYS A 3 -1.02 25.35 11.05
C LYS A 3 -0.03 24.40 11.71
N ARG A 4 -0.43 23.14 11.92
CA ARG A 4 0.52 22.10 12.36
C ARG A 4 1.45 21.86 11.19
N ASP A 5 2.71 22.27 11.34
CA ASP A 5 3.77 21.90 10.41
C ASP A 5 3.89 20.37 10.42
N LYS A 6 3.28 19.73 9.41
CA LYS A 6 3.42 18.29 9.18
C LYS A 6 4.87 18.08 8.77
N LYS A 7 5.70 17.64 9.73
CA LYS A 7 7.10 17.28 9.51
C LYS A 7 7.17 16.22 8.42
N CYS A 8 7.40 16.66 7.19
CA CYS A 8 7.68 15.78 6.07
C CYS A 8 9.11 15.29 6.27
N ASN A 9 9.29 13.98 6.50
CA ASN A 9 10.62 13.38 6.42
C ASN A 9 11.15 13.68 5.03
N LYS A 10 12.22 14.49 4.96
CA LYS A 10 12.91 14.77 3.71
C LYS A 10 13.44 13.44 3.20
N ALA A 11 13.03 13.05 1.98
CA ALA A 11 13.58 11.89 1.31
C ALA A 11 15.11 12.05 1.24
N THR A 12 15.84 10.99 1.57
CA THR A 12 17.29 10.96 1.37
C THR A 12 17.56 11.08 -0.14
N PRO A 13 18.67 11.70 -0.55
CA PRO A 13 18.96 11.96 -1.97
C PRO A 13 19.09 10.68 -2.82
N ASP A 14 19.23 9.51 -2.18
CA ASP A 14 19.36 8.20 -2.82
C ASP A 14 18.01 7.51 -3.09
N GLU A 15 16.91 7.96 -2.48
CA GLU A 15 15.60 7.33 -2.73
C GLU A 15 15.06 7.69 -4.13
N PRO A 16 14.66 6.70 -4.95
CA PRO A 16 14.12 6.96 -6.27
C PRO A 16 12.86 7.83 -6.18
N LYS A 17 12.84 8.91 -6.95
CA LYS A 17 11.73 9.87 -6.96
C LYS A 17 10.47 9.21 -7.53
N ARG A 18 9.34 9.48 -6.89
CA ARG A 18 8.02 8.99 -7.32
C ARG A 18 7.46 9.93 -8.40
N GLU A 19 7.66 9.57 -9.66
CA GLU A 19 7.30 10.43 -10.81
C GLU A 19 5.97 10.06 -11.46
N ARG A 20 5.51 8.81 -11.29
CA ARG A 20 4.27 8.32 -11.90
C ARG A 20 3.08 8.57 -10.97
N ARG A 21 2.01 9.16 -11.50
CA ARG A 21 0.75 9.38 -10.80
C ARG A 21 -0.22 8.24 -11.08
N MET A 22 -0.86 7.74 -10.02
CA MET A 22 -2.01 6.84 -10.08
C MET A 22 -3.21 7.55 -9.43
N SER A 23 -4.41 7.33 -9.93
CA SER A 23 -5.65 7.90 -9.38
C SER A 23 -6.72 6.82 -9.37
N ILE A 24 -7.50 6.81 -8.29
CA ILE A 24 -8.62 5.88 -8.11
C ILE A 24 -9.89 6.70 -7.87
N LEU A 25 -11.02 6.19 -8.35
CA LEU A 25 -12.35 6.73 -8.08
C LEU A 25 -13.06 5.71 -7.21
N LEU A 26 -13.71 6.18 -6.15
CA LEU A 26 -14.43 5.37 -5.18
C LEU A 26 -15.84 5.94 -5.05
N SER A 27 -16.81 5.06 -4.87
CA SER A 27 -18.16 5.42 -4.43
C SER A 27 -18.14 5.95 -2.99
N GLU A 28 -19.25 6.56 -2.56
CA GLU A 28 -19.36 7.11 -1.21
C GLU A 28 -19.21 6.04 -0.12
N ASP A 29 -19.81 4.87 -0.32
CA ASP A 29 -19.73 3.74 0.61
C ASP A 29 -18.30 3.20 0.72
N GLU A 30 -17.61 3.03 -0.41
CA GLU A 30 -16.21 2.58 -0.43
C GLU A 30 -15.30 3.57 0.29
N GLN A 31 -15.50 4.87 0.06
CA GLN A 31 -14.73 5.92 0.73
C GLN A 31 -14.98 5.92 2.24
N GLN A 32 -16.23 5.74 2.70
CA GLN A 32 -16.55 5.64 4.12
C GLN A 32 -15.91 4.43 4.80
N ILE A 33 -15.85 3.29 4.11
CA ILE A 33 -15.18 2.08 4.64
C ILE A 33 -13.68 2.36 4.82
N VAL A 34 -13.04 2.97 3.81
CA VAL A 34 -11.62 3.35 3.87
C VAL A 34 -11.36 4.33 5.01
N ASP A 35 -12.18 5.36 5.15
CA ASP A 35 -11.99 6.38 6.18
C ASP A 35 -12.16 5.80 7.59
N ARG A 36 -13.19 4.97 7.82
CA ARG A 36 -13.37 4.26 9.11
C ARG A 36 -12.19 3.37 9.44
N TYR A 37 -11.63 2.66 8.46
CA TYR A 37 -10.45 1.82 8.67
C TYR A 37 -9.24 2.66 9.08
N LEU A 38 -8.96 3.74 8.33
CA LEU A 38 -7.83 4.62 8.61
C LEU A 38 -7.92 5.27 9.99
N ASP A 39 -9.12 5.72 10.37
CA ASP A 39 -9.36 6.31 11.69
C ASP A 39 -9.18 5.28 12.82
N LYS A 40 -9.70 4.05 12.65
CA LYS A 40 -9.55 2.96 13.62
C LYS A 40 -8.08 2.67 13.94
N TYR A 41 -7.23 2.62 12.93
CA TYR A 41 -5.79 2.35 13.07
C TYR A 41 -4.93 3.61 13.20
N LYS A 42 -5.55 4.81 13.30
CA LYS A 42 -4.88 6.11 13.44
C LYS A 42 -3.87 6.40 12.32
N ILE A 43 -4.19 5.95 11.10
CA ILE A 43 -3.35 6.11 9.93
C ILE A 43 -3.56 7.52 9.35
N THR A 44 -2.56 8.38 9.47
CA THR A 44 -2.66 9.79 9.08
C THR A 44 -2.26 10.08 7.62
N ASN A 45 -1.56 9.13 6.97
CA ASN A 45 -1.07 9.28 5.59
C ASN A 45 -1.76 8.26 4.67
N LYS A 46 -2.90 8.68 4.10
CA LYS A 46 -3.73 7.84 3.22
C LYS A 46 -2.96 7.36 1.98
N SER A 47 -2.20 8.24 1.34
CA SER A 47 -1.45 7.92 0.12
C SER A 47 -0.33 6.92 0.37
N ARG A 48 0.35 7.01 1.52
CA ARG A 48 1.36 6.02 1.93
C ARG A 48 0.70 4.67 2.15
N TRP A 49 -0.38 4.63 2.93
CA TRP A 49 -1.11 3.41 3.22
C TRP A 49 -1.59 2.73 1.94
N LEU A 50 -2.29 3.46 1.07
CA LEU A 50 -2.81 2.92 -0.18
C LEU A 50 -1.69 2.29 -1.04
N ARG A 51 -0.54 2.98 -1.16
CA ARG A 51 0.60 2.46 -1.90
C ARG A 51 1.14 1.18 -1.29
N GLU A 52 1.36 1.17 0.02
CA GLU A 52 1.89 0.00 0.73
C GLU A 52 0.92 -1.18 0.63
N THR A 53 -0.39 -0.95 0.76
CA THR A 53 -1.43 -1.97 0.62
C THR A 53 -1.45 -2.57 -0.79
N ILE A 54 -1.46 -1.75 -1.83
CA ILE A 54 -1.46 -2.23 -3.22
C ILE A 54 -0.20 -3.02 -3.52
N LEU A 55 0.98 -2.49 -3.14
CA LEU A 55 2.25 -3.18 -3.38
C LEU A 55 2.32 -4.52 -2.62
N MET A 56 1.92 -4.53 -1.35
CA MET A 56 1.92 -5.75 -0.53
C MET A 56 0.99 -6.81 -1.12
N PHE A 57 -0.18 -6.41 -1.62
CA PHE A 57 -1.11 -7.32 -2.28
C PHE A 57 -0.53 -7.89 -3.58
N ILE A 58 0.04 -7.05 -4.44
CA ILE A 58 0.68 -7.50 -5.69
C ILE A 58 1.83 -8.46 -5.41
N HIS A 59 2.73 -8.10 -4.48
CA HIS A 59 3.86 -8.96 -4.12
C HIS A 59 3.41 -10.32 -3.63
N LYS A 60 2.44 -10.36 -2.71
CA LYS A 60 1.90 -11.61 -2.19
C LYS A 60 1.30 -12.49 -3.28
N ASN A 61 0.49 -11.91 -4.17
CA ASN A 61 -0.08 -12.67 -5.28
C ASN A 61 1.00 -13.18 -6.25
N MET A 62 2.02 -12.37 -6.55
CA MET A 62 3.13 -12.78 -7.41
C MET A 62 4.01 -13.88 -6.80
N GLU A 63 4.13 -13.92 -5.48
CA GLU A 63 4.79 -15.02 -4.76
C GLU A 63 3.97 -16.31 -4.82
N GLU A 64 2.65 -16.22 -4.68
CA GLU A 64 1.73 -17.37 -4.79
C GLU A 64 1.66 -17.92 -6.22
N ASP A 65 1.65 -17.05 -7.23
CA ASP A 65 1.62 -17.42 -8.65
C ASP A 65 3.01 -17.78 -9.22
N TYR A 66 4.05 -17.73 -8.38
CA TYR A 66 5.40 -18.03 -8.84
C TYR A 66 5.50 -19.51 -9.21
N PRO A 67 5.79 -19.87 -10.48
CA PRO A 67 5.82 -21.25 -10.91
C PRO A 67 6.96 -21.98 -10.20
N THR A 68 6.62 -22.76 -9.17
CA THR A 68 7.60 -23.60 -8.48
C THR A 68 7.96 -24.78 -9.36
N LEU A 69 9.24 -25.14 -9.40
CA LEU A 69 9.76 -26.25 -10.22
C LEU A 69 9.12 -27.60 -9.84
N PHE A 70 8.58 -27.69 -8.62
CA PHE A 70 7.82 -28.80 -8.08
C PHE A 70 6.55 -28.24 -7.45
N GLY A 71 5.39 -28.87 -7.69
CA GLY A 71 4.16 -28.52 -6.96
C GLY A 71 4.27 -28.93 -5.48
N GLU A 72 3.42 -28.38 -4.61
CA GLU A 72 3.38 -28.78 -3.18
C GLU A 72 3.27 -30.30 -2.98
N HIS A 73 2.63 -30.99 -3.93
CA HIS A 73 2.48 -32.44 -3.95
C HIS A 73 3.78 -33.21 -4.27
N ASP A 74 4.73 -32.61 -5.00
CA ASP A 74 6.00 -33.25 -5.36
C ASP A 74 7.09 -33.06 -4.30
N MET A 75 7.02 -32.00 -3.48
CA MET A 75 7.99 -31.76 -2.39
C MET A 75 7.78 -32.63 -1.15
N ARG A 76 6.65 -33.36 -1.05
CA ARG A 76 6.22 -34.10 0.15
C ARG A 76 6.45 -35.61 0.06
N ARG A 77 7.19 -36.09 -0.94
CA ARG A 77 7.54 -37.50 -1.13
C ARG A 77 8.95 -37.83 -0.67
#